data_AF-A0A9D9Z1D5-F1
#
_entry.id   AF-A0A9D9Z1D5-F1
#
_cell.length_a   1.000
_cell.length_b   1.000
_cell.length_c   1.000
_cell.angle_alpha   90.00
_cell.angle_beta   90.00
_cell.angle_gamma   90.00
#
_symmetry.space_group_name_H-M   'P 1'
#
loop_
_entity.id
_entity.type
_entity.pdbx_description
1 polymer ?
#
loop_
_entity_poly.entity_id
_entity_poly.type
_entity_poly.pdbx_seq_one_letter_code
_entity_poly.pdbx_strand_id
1 'polypeptide(L)'
;MDDLKHKFIDTFDLGNDREKQKAVFDVDGPTLIIAGPGTGKTYTLVLRTLYLILSGKAKPSEIILTTFTEKSAFELRDRLSLFARKLDEKINLHELLTGTIHSICDQFNIKFIKNTPLKKNYIVLDELTCSLFINEYFDLIIEPFNDGERFFGKWKGKWDTIGRVKGFFDKITEELIDPDILIEKGDAFLIQIGEAYKIYRDLLIEHNRVDFSFQQRIFYDLLQNSGTRDKIASKIKYLLIDEYQDTNYIQEQIALSLVRSHNNLTVVGDEDQALYRFRGATVRNILEFETHFEDCRRIKLLENYRSHKVIIEHYNAFIQNIDWANPESLIQFRYPDKEVIPARSTISPDYPAVFCIWVDTLGQEAERFADMVEYLLKNKIINDPSDVALLMRSVMLEYSGPFIEALNRRNIKAFCPRAKA
;
A
#
# COMPACT_ATOMS: atom_id res chain seq x y z
N MET A 1 14.80 -29.44 9.02
CA MET A 1 14.29 -28.07 9.21
C MET A 1 15.42 -27.14 9.64
N ASP A 2 16.28 -27.57 10.56
CA ASP A 2 17.45 -26.78 10.99
C ASP A 2 18.48 -26.56 9.88
N ASP A 3 18.73 -27.55 9.02
CA ASP A 3 19.65 -27.41 7.87
C ASP A 3 19.20 -26.32 6.88
N LEU A 4 17.90 -26.24 6.60
CA LEU A 4 17.34 -25.19 5.74
C LEU A 4 17.47 -23.80 6.39
N LYS A 5 17.25 -23.70 7.72
CA LYS A 5 17.44 -22.44 8.45
C LYS A 5 18.90 -21.99 8.39
N HIS A 6 19.85 -22.90 8.58
CA HIS A 6 21.28 -22.59 8.44
C HIS A 6 21.61 -22.10 7.03
N LYS A 7 21.14 -22.80 6.00
CA LYS A 7 21.32 -22.37 4.59
C LYS A 7 20.80 -20.96 4.35
N PHE A 8 19.63 -20.61 4.90
CA PHE A 8 19.10 -19.24 4.81
C PHE A 8 19.97 -18.23 5.56
N ILE A 9 20.37 -18.55 6.79
CA ILE A 9 21.19 -17.67 7.63
C ILE A 9 22.51 -17.34 6.93
N ASP A 10 23.18 -18.33 6.35
CA ASP A 10 24.46 -18.16 5.69
C ASP A 10 24.32 -17.44 4.34
N THR A 11 23.30 -17.81 3.54
CA THR A 11 23.12 -17.24 2.18
C THR A 11 22.66 -15.79 2.20
N PHE A 12 21.88 -15.41 3.21
CA PHE A 12 21.21 -14.11 3.31
C PHE A 12 21.76 -13.24 4.43
N ASP A 13 22.85 -13.66 5.08
CA ASP A 13 23.52 -12.96 6.17
C ASP A 13 22.55 -12.53 7.30
N LEU A 14 21.69 -13.47 7.72
CA LEU A 14 20.71 -13.22 8.78
C LEU A 14 21.32 -13.39 10.19
N GLY A 15 22.57 -13.87 10.29
CA GLY A 15 23.14 -14.44 11.51
C GLY A 15 23.14 -13.52 12.73
N ASN A 16 23.26 -12.21 12.52
CA ASN A 16 23.33 -11.22 13.60
C ASN A 16 21.98 -10.57 13.95
N ASP A 17 20.96 -10.69 13.09
CA ASP A 17 19.66 -10.04 13.26
C ASP A 17 18.60 -11.05 13.73
N ARG A 18 18.48 -11.19 15.06
CA ARG A 18 17.53 -12.11 15.68
C ARG A 18 16.08 -11.78 15.36
N GLU A 19 15.74 -10.51 15.22
CA GLU A 19 14.36 -10.10 14.92
C GLU A 19 14.00 -10.45 13.48
N LYS A 20 14.90 -10.26 12.52
CA LYS A 20 14.69 -10.78 11.15
C LYS A 20 14.62 -12.29 11.11
N GLN A 21 15.44 -13.02 11.85
CA GLN A 21 15.35 -14.48 11.89
C GLN A 21 13.96 -14.93 12.38
N LYS A 22 13.45 -14.34 13.47
CA LYS A 22 12.08 -14.60 13.93
C LYS A 22 11.05 -14.25 12.86
N ALA A 23 11.19 -13.10 12.20
CA ALA A 23 10.28 -12.68 11.13
C ALA A 23 10.27 -13.64 9.93
N VAL A 24 11.39 -14.30 9.62
CA VAL A 24 11.47 -15.26 8.52
C VAL A 24 10.99 -16.65 8.93
N PHE A 25 11.40 -17.13 10.11
CA PHE A 25 11.26 -18.54 10.49
C PHE A 25 10.04 -18.86 11.35
N ASP A 26 9.55 -17.90 12.14
CA ASP A 26 8.41 -18.11 13.03
C ASP A 26 7.12 -17.80 12.25
N VAL A 27 6.72 -18.78 11.44
CA VAL A 27 5.71 -18.57 10.39
C VAL A 27 4.25 -18.76 10.81
N ASP A 28 4.03 -19.49 11.90
CA ASP A 28 2.67 -19.85 12.34
C ASP A 28 2.11 -18.78 13.30
N GLY A 29 0.80 -18.55 13.20
CA GLY A 29 0.05 -17.56 13.96
C GLY A 29 0.15 -16.13 13.39
N PRO A 30 -0.62 -15.19 13.97
CA PRO A 30 -0.68 -13.82 13.52
C PRO A 30 0.62 -13.09 13.90
N THR A 31 1.25 -12.45 12.93
CA THR A 31 2.54 -11.79 13.09
C THR A 31 2.49 -10.37 12.54
N LEU A 32 2.74 -9.40 13.41
CA LEU A 32 2.93 -8.00 13.07
C LEU A 32 4.42 -7.66 13.01
N ILE A 33 4.90 -7.30 11.83
CA ILE A 33 6.28 -6.85 11.62
C ILE A 33 6.26 -5.31 11.47
N ILE A 34 6.62 -4.62 12.55
CA ILE A 34 6.78 -3.17 12.57
C ILE A 34 8.19 -2.88 12.10
N ALA A 35 8.33 -2.02 11.10
CA ALA A 35 9.63 -1.76 10.52
C ALA A 35 9.84 -0.29 10.24
N GLY A 36 11.08 0.16 10.35
CA GLY A 36 11.48 1.49 9.92
C GLY A 36 11.75 1.59 8.42
N PRO A 37 11.99 2.82 7.92
CA PRO A 37 12.51 3.03 6.58
C PRO A 37 13.84 2.29 6.39
N GLY A 38 13.99 1.60 5.26
CA GLY A 38 15.26 0.98 4.86
C GLY A 38 15.70 -0.24 5.68
N THR A 39 14.83 -0.83 6.50
CA THR A 39 15.19 -1.96 7.37
C THR A 39 15.03 -3.34 6.73
N GLY A 40 14.50 -3.38 5.51
CA GLY A 40 14.34 -4.61 4.74
C GLY A 40 12.99 -5.31 4.92
N LYS A 41 11.89 -4.54 5.09
CA LYS A 41 10.49 -5.02 5.10
C LYS A 41 10.19 -6.07 4.03
N THR A 42 10.19 -5.64 2.77
CA THR A 42 9.95 -6.46 1.59
C THR A 42 10.95 -7.62 1.48
N TYR A 43 12.23 -7.39 1.84
CA TYR A 43 13.25 -8.44 1.84
C TYR A 43 12.91 -9.58 2.81
N THR A 44 12.52 -9.22 4.03
CA THR A 44 12.11 -10.15 5.08
C THR A 44 10.85 -10.92 4.69
N LEU A 45 9.87 -10.23 4.09
CA LEU A 45 8.64 -10.85 3.62
C LEU A 45 8.88 -11.90 2.52
N VAL A 46 9.74 -11.56 1.54
CA VAL A 46 10.16 -12.49 0.47
C VAL A 46 10.87 -13.71 1.05
N LEU A 47 11.78 -13.53 2.01
CA LEU A 47 12.47 -14.66 2.65
C LEU A 47 11.50 -15.54 3.43
N ARG A 48 10.54 -14.95 4.15
CA ARG A 48 9.49 -15.69 4.88
C ARG A 48 8.65 -16.54 3.91
N THR A 49 8.20 -15.95 2.81
CA THR A 49 7.45 -16.68 1.77
C THR A 49 8.28 -17.79 1.13
N LEU A 50 9.57 -17.54 0.84
CA LEU A 50 10.45 -18.56 0.31
C LEU A 50 10.67 -19.71 1.31
N TYR A 51 10.87 -19.38 2.58
CA TYR A 51 11.00 -20.37 3.66
C TYR A 51 9.74 -21.23 3.78
N LEU A 52 8.54 -20.64 3.75
CA LEU A 52 7.26 -21.38 3.76
C LEU A 52 7.17 -22.44 2.65
N ILE A 53 7.63 -22.09 1.44
CA ILE A 53 7.62 -22.98 0.28
C ILE A 53 8.68 -24.08 0.44
N LEU A 54 9.93 -23.71 0.72
CA LEU A 54 11.05 -24.65 0.76
C LEU A 54 11.01 -25.57 1.98
N SER A 55 10.44 -25.12 3.09
CA SER A 55 10.22 -25.96 4.28
C SER A 55 9.05 -26.94 4.13
N GLY A 56 8.30 -26.86 3.02
CA GLY A 56 7.12 -27.69 2.76
C GLY A 56 5.91 -27.35 3.62
N LYS A 57 5.88 -26.20 4.30
CA LYS A 57 4.74 -25.78 5.13
C LYS A 57 3.54 -25.37 4.30
N ALA A 58 3.77 -24.79 3.12
CA ALA A 58 2.72 -24.47 2.17
C ALA A 58 3.20 -24.61 0.72
N LYS A 59 2.28 -25.01 -0.15
CA LYS A 59 2.47 -24.91 -1.60
C LYS A 59 2.29 -23.46 -2.04
N PRO A 60 2.87 -23.03 -3.17
CA PRO A 60 2.63 -21.70 -3.72
C PRO A 60 1.13 -21.35 -3.87
N SER A 61 0.29 -22.29 -4.29
CA SER A 61 -1.18 -22.14 -4.36
C SER A 61 -1.89 -21.94 -3.03
N GLU A 62 -1.21 -22.20 -1.91
CA GLU A 62 -1.74 -22.05 -0.55
C GLU A 62 -1.28 -20.73 0.10
N ILE A 63 -0.54 -19.88 -0.63
CA ILE A 63 0.01 -18.63 -0.12
C ILE A 63 -0.58 -17.45 -0.90
N ILE A 64 -1.05 -16.45 -0.18
CA ILE A 64 -1.32 -15.12 -0.74
C ILE A 64 -0.20 -14.18 -0.28
N LEU A 65 0.46 -13.54 -1.24
CA LEU A 65 1.47 -12.51 -1.01
C LEU A 65 1.02 -11.22 -1.70
N THR A 66 0.61 -10.21 -0.93
CA THR A 66 0.03 -8.97 -1.47
C THR A 66 0.74 -7.73 -0.98
N THR A 67 0.56 -6.65 -1.73
CA THR A 67 1.18 -5.33 -1.54
C THR A 67 0.28 -4.25 -2.15
N PHE A 68 0.60 -2.98 -1.92
CA PHE A 68 -0.24 -1.87 -2.35
C PHE A 68 -0.18 -1.59 -3.88
N THR A 69 0.94 -1.87 -4.56
CA THR A 69 1.11 -1.52 -5.99
C THR A 69 1.39 -2.72 -6.88
N GLU A 70 0.91 -2.69 -8.13
CA GLU A 70 1.18 -3.72 -9.12
C GLU A 70 2.69 -3.89 -9.39
N LYS A 71 3.44 -2.77 -9.45
CA LYS A 71 4.90 -2.80 -9.62
C LYS A 71 5.57 -3.56 -8.47
N SER A 72 5.16 -3.29 -7.22
CA SER A 72 5.67 -3.99 -6.04
C SER A 72 5.34 -5.48 -6.09
N ALA A 73 4.15 -5.86 -6.59
CA ALA A 73 3.76 -7.26 -6.71
C ALA A 73 4.64 -8.04 -7.72
N PHE A 74 4.98 -7.43 -8.86
CA PHE A 74 5.95 -8.01 -9.79
C PHE A 74 7.33 -8.12 -9.15
N GLU A 75 7.78 -7.07 -8.46
CA GLU A 75 9.08 -7.07 -7.79
C GLU A 75 9.18 -8.16 -6.70
N LEU A 76 8.12 -8.40 -5.94
CA LEU A 76 8.04 -9.48 -4.95
C LEU A 76 8.26 -10.86 -5.60
N ARG A 77 7.61 -11.11 -6.74
CA ARG A 77 7.73 -12.37 -7.49
C ARG A 77 9.13 -12.57 -8.10
N ASP A 78 9.72 -11.49 -8.62
CA ASP A 78 11.08 -11.53 -9.17
C ASP A 78 12.12 -11.78 -8.08
N ARG A 79 11.96 -11.12 -6.91
CA ARG A 79 12.81 -11.34 -5.74
C ARG A 79 12.71 -12.77 -5.21
N LEU A 80 11.51 -13.36 -5.14
CA LEU A 80 11.33 -14.77 -4.76
C LEU A 80 12.11 -15.71 -5.70
N SER A 81 12.00 -15.47 -7.01
CA SER A 81 12.72 -16.26 -8.02
C SER A 81 14.23 -16.12 -7.89
N LEU A 82 14.72 -14.89 -7.66
CA LEU A 82 16.13 -14.60 -7.47
C LEU A 82 16.68 -15.27 -6.20
N PHE A 83 15.94 -15.20 -5.09
CA PHE A 83 16.38 -15.74 -3.81
C PHE A 83 16.36 -17.27 -3.82
N ALA A 84 15.39 -17.89 -4.48
CA ALA A 84 15.40 -19.33 -4.70
C ALA A 84 16.64 -19.79 -5.47
N ARG A 85 17.03 -19.06 -6.53
CA ARG A 85 18.25 -19.35 -7.30
C ARG A 85 19.52 -19.20 -6.47
N LYS A 86 19.59 -18.23 -5.55
CA LYS A 86 20.73 -18.09 -4.63
C LYS A 86 20.89 -19.29 -3.68
N LEU A 87 19.81 -20.01 -3.43
CA LEU A 87 19.82 -21.27 -2.68
C LEU A 87 19.99 -22.50 -3.57
N ASP A 88 20.26 -22.34 -4.86
CA ASP A 88 20.27 -23.44 -5.84
C ASP A 88 18.94 -24.22 -5.93
N GLU A 89 17.83 -23.59 -5.55
CA GLU A 89 16.50 -24.18 -5.58
C GLU A 89 15.68 -23.72 -6.80
N LYS A 90 14.86 -24.61 -7.34
CA LYS A 90 13.88 -24.29 -8.38
C LYS A 90 12.47 -24.33 -7.81
N ILE A 91 11.82 -23.17 -7.75
CA ILE A 91 10.44 -23.05 -7.29
C ILE A 91 9.51 -22.70 -8.46
N ASN A 92 8.32 -23.31 -8.48
CA ASN A 92 7.27 -22.94 -9.43
C ASN A 92 6.33 -21.92 -8.77
N LEU A 93 6.46 -20.65 -9.16
CA LEU A 93 5.62 -19.55 -8.65
C LEU A 93 4.34 -19.31 -9.44
N HIS A 94 4.02 -20.14 -10.45
CA HIS A 94 2.86 -19.91 -11.31
C HIS A 94 1.55 -19.86 -10.53
N GLU A 95 1.40 -20.71 -9.51
CA GLU A 95 0.19 -20.79 -8.70
C GLU A 95 0.21 -19.87 -7.46
N LEU A 96 1.29 -19.13 -7.22
CA LEU A 96 1.35 -18.17 -6.13
C LEU A 96 0.35 -17.03 -6.38
N LEU A 97 -0.55 -16.82 -5.43
CA LEU A 97 -1.47 -15.68 -5.48
C LEU A 97 -0.72 -14.41 -5.06
N THR A 98 -0.21 -13.69 -6.06
CA THR A 98 0.52 -12.44 -5.87
C THR A 98 -0.12 -11.30 -6.67
N GLY A 99 -0.19 -10.11 -6.09
CA GLY A 99 -0.87 -8.96 -6.70
C GLY A 99 -1.25 -7.91 -5.68
N THR A 100 -1.93 -6.85 -6.14
CA THR A 100 -2.63 -5.94 -5.24
C THR A 100 -3.86 -6.60 -4.62
N ILE A 101 -4.37 -6.05 -3.52
CA ILE A 101 -5.60 -6.57 -2.87
C ILE A 101 -6.78 -6.51 -3.86
N HIS A 102 -6.87 -5.45 -4.67
CA HIS A 102 -7.86 -5.34 -5.75
C HIS A 102 -7.74 -6.50 -6.75
N SER A 103 -6.54 -6.76 -7.27
CA SER A 103 -6.30 -7.86 -8.22
C SER A 103 -6.66 -9.23 -7.63
N ILE A 104 -6.45 -9.43 -6.33
CA ILE A 104 -6.85 -10.66 -5.63
C ILE A 104 -8.38 -10.75 -5.52
N CYS A 105 -9.06 -9.66 -5.14
CA CYS A 105 -10.52 -9.60 -5.09
C CYS A 105 -11.13 -9.94 -6.47
N ASP A 106 -10.56 -9.40 -7.55
CA ASP A 106 -11.01 -9.66 -8.93
C ASP A 106 -10.94 -11.15 -9.27
N GLN A 107 -9.79 -11.78 -9.00
CA GLN A 107 -9.57 -13.19 -9.28
C GLN A 107 -10.59 -14.09 -8.56
N PHE A 108 -10.90 -13.78 -7.31
CA PHE A 108 -11.92 -14.53 -6.56
C PHE A 108 -13.34 -14.24 -7.04
N ASN A 109 -13.68 -13.00 -7.35
CA ASN A 109 -14.97 -12.63 -7.92
C ASN A 109 -15.23 -13.36 -9.24
N ILE A 110 -14.24 -13.42 -10.15
CA ILE A 110 -14.33 -14.18 -11.40
C ILE A 110 -14.49 -15.68 -11.14
N LYS A 111 -13.69 -16.24 -10.23
CA LYS A 111 -13.70 -17.67 -9.92
C LYS A 111 -15.02 -18.13 -9.30
N PHE A 112 -15.63 -17.28 -8.48
CA PHE A 112 -16.89 -17.54 -7.78
C PHE A 112 -18.04 -16.70 -8.35
N ILE A 113 -17.99 -16.32 -9.63
CA ILE A 113 -18.94 -15.39 -10.26
C ILE A 113 -20.41 -15.79 -10.04
N LYS A 114 -20.72 -17.09 -10.01
CA LYS A 114 -22.07 -17.64 -9.77
C LYS A 114 -22.64 -17.32 -8.38
N ASN A 115 -21.78 -16.93 -7.44
CA ASN A 115 -22.11 -16.56 -6.08
C ASN A 115 -22.05 -15.04 -5.86
N THR A 116 -21.84 -14.27 -6.93
CA THR A 116 -21.81 -12.80 -6.92
C THR A 116 -23.00 -12.26 -7.72
N PRO A 117 -23.39 -10.98 -7.54
CA PRO A 117 -24.40 -10.35 -8.41
C PRO A 117 -23.89 -10.08 -9.85
N LEU A 118 -22.60 -10.32 -10.11
CA LEU A 118 -21.96 -10.02 -11.39
C LEU A 118 -22.20 -11.11 -12.43
N LYS A 119 -22.18 -10.71 -13.70
CA LYS A 119 -22.21 -11.62 -14.85
C LYS A 119 -20.80 -11.76 -15.44
N LYS A 120 -20.57 -12.81 -16.23
CA LYS A 120 -19.30 -12.98 -16.95
C LYS A 120 -18.95 -11.74 -17.76
N ASN A 121 -17.65 -11.44 -17.89
CA ASN A 121 -17.14 -10.27 -18.63
C ASN A 121 -17.66 -8.93 -18.09
N TYR A 122 -17.82 -8.79 -16.76
CA TYR A 122 -18.02 -7.48 -16.16
C TYR A 122 -16.79 -6.60 -16.39
N ILE A 123 -16.99 -5.29 -16.35
CA ILE A 123 -15.91 -4.31 -16.56
C ILE A 123 -15.64 -3.57 -15.27
N VAL A 124 -14.38 -3.53 -14.86
CA VAL A 124 -13.88 -2.69 -13.77
C VAL A 124 -13.64 -1.29 -14.31
N LEU A 125 -14.29 -0.29 -13.71
CA LEU A 125 -14.18 1.11 -14.07
C LEU A 125 -12.96 1.73 -13.36
N ASP A 126 -12.10 2.37 -14.14
CA ASP A 126 -11.06 3.25 -13.62
C ASP A 126 -11.65 4.60 -13.16
N GLU A 127 -10.80 5.49 -12.61
CA GLU A 127 -11.24 6.77 -12.06
C GLU A 127 -11.97 7.66 -13.10
N LEU A 128 -11.50 7.67 -14.34
CA LEU A 128 -12.09 8.46 -15.41
C LEU A 128 -13.42 7.85 -15.85
N THR A 129 -13.44 6.55 -16.13
CA THR A 129 -14.64 5.84 -16.61
C THR A 129 -15.73 5.76 -15.53
N CYS A 130 -15.36 5.68 -14.26
CA CYS A 130 -16.29 5.84 -13.13
C CYS A 130 -16.92 7.24 -13.15
N SER A 131 -16.12 8.30 -13.34
CA SER A 131 -16.63 9.67 -13.45
C SER A 131 -17.56 9.85 -14.66
N LEU A 132 -17.23 9.23 -15.80
CA LEU A 132 -18.08 9.23 -17.00
C LEU A 132 -19.39 8.47 -16.77
N PHE A 133 -19.34 7.34 -16.05
CA PHE A 133 -20.53 6.56 -15.70
C PHE A 133 -21.47 7.36 -14.80
N ILE A 134 -20.96 8.01 -13.74
CA ILE A 134 -21.79 8.87 -12.89
C ILE A 134 -22.34 10.05 -13.70
N ASN A 135 -21.58 10.59 -14.65
CA ASN A 135 -22.07 11.66 -15.54
C ASN A 135 -23.22 11.19 -16.46
N GLU A 136 -23.15 9.96 -16.98
CA GLU A 136 -24.17 9.34 -17.84
C GLU A 136 -25.49 9.14 -17.07
N TYR A 137 -25.42 8.66 -15.83
CA TYR A 137 -26.59 8.42 -14.97
C TYR A 137 -26.84 9.51 -13.92
N PHE A 138 -26.32 10.71 -14.18
CA PHE A 138 -26.34 11.80 -13.20
C PHE A 138 -27.77 12.15 -12.74
N ASP A 139 -28.72 12.12 -13.67
CA ASP A 139 -30.11 12.50 -13.41
C ASP A 139 -30.86 11.44 -12.59
N LEU A 140 -30.32 10.22 -12.49
CA LEU A 140 -30.85 9.16 -11.63
C LEU A 140 -30.14 9.14 -10.27
N ILE A 141 -28.82 9.33 -10.26
CA ILE A 141 -28.00 9.22 -9.04
C ILE A 141 -28.10 10.48 -8.19
N ILE A 142 -28.19 11.67 -8.80
CA ILE A 142 -27.98 12.95 -8.11
C ILE A 142 -29.20 13.87 -8.23
N GLU A 143 -29.82 14.00 -9.40
CA GLU A 143 -30.94 14.95 -9.56
C GLU A 143 -32.20 14.68 -8.71
N PRO A 144 -32.54 13.45 -8.29
CA PRO A 144 -33.70 13.24 -7.42
C PRO A 144 -33.60 13.94 -6.06
N PHE A 145 -32.40 14.35 -5.66
CA PHE A 145 -32.10 14.96 -4.36
C PHE A 145 -31.91 16.48 -4.42
N ASN A 146 -32.37 17.11 -5.49
CA ASN A 146 -32.29 18.56 -5.71
C ASN A 146 -33.49 19.31 -5.11
N ASP A 147 -33.68 19.30 -3.78
CA ASP A 147 -34.80 19.98 -3.08
C ASP A 147 -34.76 21.53 -3.26
N GLY A 148 -35.08 22.00 -4.48
CA GLY A 148 -34.89 23.37 -4.94
C GLY A 148 -33.45 23.77 -5.27
N GLU A 149 -32.45 23.02 -4.79
CA GLU A 149 -31.02 23.34 -4.95
C GLU A 149 -30.29 22.23 -5.72
N ARG A 150 -29.67 22.57 -6.86
CA ARG A 150 -28.84 21.61 -7.62
C ARG A 150 -27.63 21.17 -6.80
N PHE A 151 -27.14 19.96 -7.07
CA PHE A 151 -25.85 19.46 -6.55
C PHE A 151 -25.84 19.32 -5.02
N PHE A 152 -26.95 18.81 -4.46
CA PHE A 152 -27.17 18.69 -3.01
C PHE A 152 -27.05 20.03 -2.25
N GLY A 153 -27.22 21.17 -2.95
CA GLY A 153 -27.06 22.52 -2.40
C GLY A 153 -25.62 22.91 -2.01
N LYS A 154 -24.64 22.04 -2.22
CA LYS A 154 -23.27 22.24 -1.69
C LYS A 154 -22.22 22.55 -2.74
N TRP A 155 -22.42 22.14 -4.00
CA TRP A 155 -21.34 22.09 -4.99
C TRP A 155 -21.65 22.89 -6.25
N LYS A 156 -20.60 23.39 -6.90
CA LYS A 156 -20.72 24.50 -7.88
C LYS A 156 -20.98 24.04 -9.31
N GLY A 157 -20.91 22.74 -9.58
CA GLY A 157 -21.13 22.20 -10.92
C GLY A 157 -21.13 20.68 -10.99
N LYS A 158 -21.49 20.15 -12.16
CA LYS A 158 -21.67 18.71 -12.40
C LYS A 158 -20.39 17.90 -12.12
N TRP A 159 -19.25 18.30 -12.67
CA TRP A 159 -17.98 17.59 -12.49
C TRP A 159 -17.41 17.69 -11.07
N ASP A 160 -17.55 18.86 -10.41
CA ASP A 160 -17.20 19.04 -8.99
C ASP A 160 -18.05 18.12 -8.10
N THR A 161 -19.35 18.02 -8.40
CA THR A 161 -20.28 17.11 -7.73
C THR A 161 -19.85 15.66 -7.92
N ILE A 162 -19.61 15.21 -9.15
CA ILE A 162 -19.19 13.83 -9.44
C ILE A 162 -17.92 13.46 -8.67
N GLY A 163 -16.90 14.33 -8.70
CA GLY A 163 -15.65 14.09 -7.99
C GLY A 163 -15.85 13.96 -6.47
N ARG A 164 -16.73 14.76 -5.88
CA ARG A 164 -17.01 14.73 -4.45
C ARG A 164 -17.90 13.57 -4.04
N VAL A 165 -18.97 13.28 -4.78
CA VAL A 165 -19.87 12.13 -4.54
C VAL A 165 -19.08 10.83 -4.57
N LYS A 166 -18.19 10.67 -5.56
CA LYS A 166 -17.32 9.49 -5.65
C LYS A 166 -16.55 9.27 -4.35
N GLY A 167 -15.99 10.32 -3.76
CA GLY A 167 -15.30 10.21 -2.47
C GLY A 167 -16.20 9.73 -1.32
N PHE A 168 -17.48 10.11 -1.31
CA PHE A 168 -18.46 9.58 -0.35
C PHE A 168 -18.80 8.12 -0.64
N PHE A 169 -19.00 7.74 -1.90
CA PHE A 169 -19.31 6.36 -2.30
C PHE A 169 -18.16 5.41 -1.97
N ASP A 170 -16.93 5.79 -2.30
CA ASP A 170 -15.72 5.07 -1.92
C ASP A 170 -15.68 4.89 -0.40
N LYS A 171 -15.88 5.97 0.37
CA LYS A 171 -15.86 5.91 1.84
C LYS A 171 -16.97 5.01 2.42
N ILE A 172 -18.21 5.11 1.93
CA ILE A 172 -19.31 4.24 2.38
C ILE A 172 -18.95 2.78 2.16
N THR A 173 -18.33 2.48 1.02
CA THR A 173 -17.94 1.13 0.64
C THR A 173 -16.76 0.60 1.44
N GLU A 174 -15.68 1.38 1.52
CA GLU A 174 -14.40 0.98 2.12
C GLU A 174 -14.45 0.91 3.65
N GLU A 175 -15.29 1.73 4.29
CA GLU A 175 -15.55 1.70 5.73
C GLU A 175 -16.71 0.76 6.10
N LEU A 176 -17.27 0.03 5.13
CA LEU A 176 -18.40 -0.89 5.32
C LEU A 176 -19.63 -0.23 5.98
N ILE A 177 -19.86 1.05 5.72
CA ILE A 177 -20.98 1.81 6.27
C ILE A 177 -22.28 1.22 5.69
N ASP A 178 -23.23 0.91 6.57
CA ASP A 178 -24.56 0.48 6.16
C ASP A 178 -25.34 1.68 5.59
N PRO A 179 -25.71 1.67 4.29
CA PRO A 179 -26.46 2.76 3.71
C PRO A 179 -27.86 2.90 4.32
N ASP A 180 -28.48 1.84 4.85
CA ASP A 180 -29.77 1.93 5.55
C ASP A 180 -29.65 2.77 6.83
N ILE A 181 -28.59 2.54 7.60
CA ILE A 181 -28.30 3.33 8.82
C ILE A 181 -28.04 4.80 8.47
N LEU A 182 -27.32 5.05 7.37
CA LEU A 182 -27.03 6.42 6.90
C LEU A 182 -28.32 7.17 6.52
N ILE A 183 -29.28 6.47 5.90
CA ILE A 183 -30.59 7.03 5.50
C ILE A 183 -31.50 7.24 6.72
N GLU A 184 -31.44 6.38 7.72
CA GLU A 184 -32.29 6.52 8.92
C GLU A 184 -31.80 7.59 9.91
N LYS A 185 -30.47 7.76 10.05
CA LYS A 185 -29.85 8.55 11.13
C LYS A 185 -28.98 9.70 10.65
N GLY A 186 -28.73 9.82 9.35
CA GLY A 186 -27.92 10.88 8.77
C GLY A 186 -28.58 12.24 8.86
N ASP A 187 -27.78 13.29 8.67
CA ASP A 187 -28.34 14.61 8.34
C ASP A 187 -28.95 14.59 6.92
N ALA A 188 -29.72 15.62 6.56
CA ALA A 188 -30.39 15.67 5.26
C ALA A 188 -29.46 15.42 4.06
N PHE A 189 -28.20 15.86 4.15
CA PHE A 189 -27.21 15.63 3.11
C PHE A 189 -26.73 14.17 3.10
N LEU A 190 -26.45 13.58 4.26
CA LEU A 190 -26.03 12.17 4.36
C LEU A 190 -27.13 11.21 3.94
N ILE A 191 -28.40 11.53 4.22
CA ILE A 191 -29.55 10.75 3.74
C ILE A 191 -29.54 10.71 2.21
N GLN A 192 -29.48 11.87 1.57
CA GLN A 192 -29.44 11.99 0.10
C GLN A 192 -28.23 11.25 -0.50
N ILE A 193 -27.07 11.33 0.14
CA ILE A 193 -25.87 10.58 -0.29
C ILE A 193 -26.06 9.07 -0.15
N GLY A 194 -26.70 8.60 0.93
CA GLY A 194 -27.01 7.18 1.13
C GLY A 194 -27.98 6.62 0.07
N GLU A 195 -29.01 7.39 -0.25
CA GLU A 195 -29.97 7.04 -1.31
C GLU A 195 -29.30 7.04 -2.70
N ALA A 196 -28.51 8.09 -3.00
CA ALA A 196 -27.71 8.17 -4.23
C ALA A 196 -26.74 6.99 -4.38
N TYR A 197 -26.08 6.58 -3.29
CA TYR A 197 -25.16 5.45 -3.29
C TYR A 197 -25.86 4.12 -3.62
N LYS A 198 -27.06 3.89 -3.07
CA LYS A 198 -27.86 2.70 -3.41
C LYS A 198 -28.20 2.65 -4.90
N ILE A 199 -28.67 3.77 -5.46
CA ILE A 199 -28.97 3.87 -6.90
C ILE A 199 -27.72 3.63 -7.74
N TYR A 200 -26.59 4.25 -7.37
CA TYR A 200 -25.31 4.06 -8.06
C TYR A 200 -24.88 2.59 -8.09
N ARG A 201 -24.93 1.90 -6.94
CA ARG A 201 -24.59 0.48 -6.82
C ARG A 201 -25.48 -0.40 -7.69
N ASP A 202 -26.78 -0.14 -7.68
CA ASP A 202 -27.75 -0.94 -8.42
C ASP A 202 -27.54 -0.76 -9.94
N LEU A 203 -27.26 0.46 -10.39
CA LEU A 203 -26.88 0.76 -11.79
C LEU A 203 -25.57 0.06 -12.20
N LEU A 204 -24.55 0.04 -11.33
CA LEU A 204 -23.31 -0.71 -11.60
C LEU A 204 -23.62 -2.18 -11.89
N ILE A 205 -24.40 -2.83 -11.04
CA ILE A 205 -24.78 -4.25 -11.20
C ILE A 205 -25.61 -4.45 -12.47
N GLU A 206 -26.61 -3.58 -12.72
CA GLU A 206 -27.47 -3.65 -13.91
C GLU A 206 -26.66 -3.63 -15.20
N HIS A 207 -25.69 -2.71 -15.28
CA HIS A 207 -24.80 -2.53 -16.43
C HIS A 207 -23.61 -3.49 -16.44
N ASN A 208 -23.54 -4.44 -15.50
CA ASN A 208 -22.45 -5.39 -15.34
C ASN A 208 -21.08 -4.68 -15.27
N ARG A 209 -21.01 -3.69 -14.38
CA ARG A 209 -19.85 -2.84 -14.06
C ARG A 209 -19.57 -2.89 -12.57
N VAL A 210 -18.33 -2.62 -12.21
CA VAL A 210 -17.89 -2.36 -10.83
C VAL A 210 -16.83 -1.28 -10.86
N ASP A 211 -16.70 -0.47 -9.81
CA ASP A 211 -15.49 0.31 -9.58
C ASP A 211 -14.56 -0.42 -8.60
N PHE A 212 -13.41 0.18 -8.28
CA PHE A 212 -12.41 -0.45 -7.42
C PHE A 212 -12.89 -0.67 -5.98
N SER A 213 -13.67 0.25 -5.42
CA SER A 213 -14.18 0.14 -4.04
C SER A 213 -15.27 -0.94 -3.98
N PHE A 214 -16.24 -0.91 -4.90
CA PHE A 214 -17.35 -1.87 -4.90
C PHE A 214 -16.91 -3.29 -5.26
N GLN A 215 -15.87 -3.46 -6.08
CA GLN A 215 -15.27 -4.77 -6.34
C GLN A 215 -14.78 -5.46 -5.05
N GLN A 216 -14.20 -4.70 -4.11
CA GLN A 216 -13.79 -5.22 -2.80
C GLN A 216 -15.02 -5.59 -1.97
N ARG A 217 -16.08 -4.76 -2.02
CA ARG A 217 -17.34 -5.04 -1.32
C ARG A 217 -17.99 -6.34 -1.75
N ILE A 218 -18.05 -6.60 -3.05
CA ILE A 218 -18.59 -7.87 -3.58
C ILE A 218 -17.80 -9.06 -3.05
N PHE A 219 -16.47 -8.96 -3.00
CA PHE A 219 -15.64 -10.04 -2.46
C PHE A 219 -15.83 -10.21 -0.95
N TYR A 220 -15.92 -9.11 -0.21
CA TYR A 220 -16.23 -9.14 1.22
C TYR A 220 -17.57 -9.82 1.50
N ASP A 221 -18.63 -9.45 0.76
CA ASP A 221 -19.97 -10.03 0.89
C ASP A 221 -19.95 -11.53 0.55
N LEU A 222 -19.15 -11.95 -0.43
CA LEU A 222 -18.91 -13.36 -0.76
C LEU A 222 -18.33 -14.15 0.43
N LEU A 223 -17.41 -13.53 1.19
CA LEU A 223 -16.78 -14.13 2.37
C LEU A 223 -17.71 -14.16 3.60
N GLN A 224 -18.81 -13.40 3.61
CA GLN A 224 -19.81 -13.50 4.67
C GLN A 224 -20.65 -14.78 4.56
N ASN A 225 -20.73 -15.39 3.38
CA ASN A 225 -21.34 -16.71 3.21
C ASN A 225 -20.37 -17.82 3.62
N SER A 226 -20.65 -18.49 4.76
CA SER A 226 -19.77 -19.55 5.31
C SER A 226 -19.42 -20.64 4.30
N GLY A 227 -20.38 -21.09 3.49
CA GLY A 227 -20.15 -22.15 2.50
C GLY A 227 -19.16 -21.76 1.40
N THR A 228 -19.12 -20.48 1.02
CA THR A 228 -18.14 -19.98 0.04
C THR A 228 -16.83 -19.61 0.71
N ARG A 229 -16.89 -18.93 1.86
CA ARG A 229 -15.71 -18.59 2.66
C ARG A 229 -14.87 -19.82 2.95
N ASP A 230 -15.46 -20.90 3.43
CA ASP A 230 -14.71 -22.09 3.83
C ASP A 230 -14.07 -22.78 2.59
N LYS A 231 -14.69 -22.71 1.41
CA LYS A 231 -14.11 -23.19 0.14
C LYS A 231 -12.91 -22.36 -0.33
N ILE A 232 -12.89 -21.07 0.01
CA ILE A 232 -11.79 -20.16 -0.31
C ILE A 232 -10.69 -20.30 0.74
N ALA A 233 -11.03 -20.08 2.01
CA ALA A 233 -10.13 -20.11 3.15
C ALA A 233 -9.42 -21.47 3.31
N SER A 234 -10.10 -22.60 3.09
CA SER A 234 -9.43 -23.93 3.17
C SER A 234 -8.29 -24.13 2.18
N LYS A 235 -8.23 -23.34 1.11
CA LYS A 235 -7.14 -23.39 0.12
C LYS A 235 -5.99 -22.46 0.47
N ILE A 236 -6.18 -21.55 1.41
CA ILE A 236 -5.18 -20.55 1.80
C ILE A 236 -4.67 -20.94 3.18
N LYS A 237 -3.36 -21.15 3.31
CA LYS A 237 -2.72 -21.47 4.59
C LYS A 237 -1.99 -20.29 5.21
N TYR A 238 -1.48 -19.38 4.37
CA TYR A 238 -0.73 -18.21 4.82
C TYR A 238 -1.11 -16.99 3.97
N LEU A 239 -1.39 -15.88 4.63
CA LEU A 239 -1.59 -14.57 4.01
C LEU A 239 -0.47 -13.64 4.48
N LEU A 240 0.22 -13.01 3.54
CA LEU A 240 1.33 -12.10 3.78
C LEU A 240 1.01 -10.77 3.09
N ILE A 241 1.01 -9.68 3.87
CA ILE A 241 0.66 -8.33 3.38
C ILE A 241 1.84 -7.39 3.62
N ASP A 242 2.39 -6.82 2.54
CA ASP A 242 3.35 -5.71 2.59
C ASP A 242 2.62 -4.37 2.57
N GLU A 243 3.25 -3.32 3.10
CA GLU A 243 2.71 -1.96 3.20
C GLU A 243 1.33 -1.88 3.90
N TYR A 244 1.19 -2.59 5.03
CA TYR A 244 -0.09 -2.72 5.74
C TYR A 244 -0.66 -1.38 6.24
N GLN A 245 0.20 -0.37 6.48
CA GLN A 245 -0.24 0.98 6.87
C GLN A 245 -1.08 1.69 5.80
N ASP A 246 -0.99 1.23 4.54
CA ASP A 246 -1.70 1.82 3.40
C ASP A 246 -2.97 1.05 3.02
N THR A 247 -3.40 0.11 3.89
CA THR A 247 -4.67 -0.61 3.73
C THR A 247 -5.86 0.22 4.25
N ASN A 248 -7.05 -0.02 3.70
CA ASN A 248 -8.31 0.51 4.20
C ASN A 248 -9.05 -0.54 5.06
N TYR A 249 -10.16 -0.15 5.70
CA TYR A 249 -10.87 -1.02 6.64
C TYR A 249 -11.40 -2.31 5.98
N ILE A 250 -12.06 -2.21 4.82
CA ILE A 250 -12.57 -3.40 4.12
C ILE A 250 -11.46 -4.40 3.75
N GLN A 251 -10.27 -3.93 3.39
CA GLN A 251 -9.14 -4.79 3.06
C GLN A 251 -8.66 -5.61 4.26
N GLU A 252 -8.60 -4.98 5.44
CA GLU A 252 -8.32 -5.67 6.69
C GLU A 252 -9.39 -6.72 7.00
N GLN A 253 -10.68 -6.35 6.88
CA GLN A 253 -11.77 -7.29 7.14
C GLN A 253 -11.76 -8.49 6.18
N ILE A 254 -11.40 -8.27 4.92
CA ILE A 254 -11.17 -9.34 3.94
C ILE A 254 -10.02 -10.24 4.41
N ALA A 255 -8.87 -9.66 4.79
CA ALA A 255 -7.71 -10.41 5.25
C ALA A 255 -8.03 -11.28 6.47
N LEU A 256 -8.67 -10.71 7.49
CA LEU A 256 -9.12 -11.41 8.69
C LEU A 256 -10.11 -12.53 8.36
N SER A 257 -11.05 -12.28 7.46
CA SER A 257 -12.04 -13.27 7.02
C SER A 257 -11.41 -14.47 6.32
N LEU A 258 -10.34 -14.25 5.54
CA LEU A 258 -9.64 -15.31 4.80
C LEU A 258 -8.85 -16.24 5.72
N VAL A 259 -8.27 -15.73 6.81
CA VAL A 259 -7.41 -16.52 7.71
C VAL A 259 -8.11 -16.99 8.98
N ARG A 260 -9.39 -16.65 9.19
CA ARG A 260 -10.12 -16.81 10.46
C ARG A 260 -10.02 -18.19 11.12
N SER A 261 -9.84 -19.27 10.35
CA SER A 261 -9.76 -20.64 10.88
C SER A 261 -8.40 -21.01 11.47
N HIS A 262 -7.34 -20.27 11.14
CA HIS A 262 -5.97 -20.62 11.52
C HIS A 262 -5.09 -19.42 11.92
N ASN A 263 -5.53 -18.18 11.66
CA ASN A 263 -4.86 -16.92 12.02
C ASN A 263 -3.44 -16.75 11.48
N ASN A 264 -3.05 -17.48 10.42
CA ASN A 264 -1.72 -17.33 9.80
C ASN A 264 -1.71 -16.11 8.87
N LEU A 265 -1.71 -14.93 9.48
CA LEU A 265 -1.62 -13.63 8.83
C LEU A 265 -0.33 -12.95 9.25
N THR A 266 0.52 -12.63 8.28
CA THR A 266 1.71 -11.81 8.52
C THR A 266 1.53 -10.47 7.84
N VAL A 267 1.57 -9.39 8.62
CA VAL A 267 1.52 -8.03 8.09
C VAL A 267 2.85 -7.34 8.34
N VAL A 268 3.32 -6.59 7.35
CA VAL A 268 4.52 -5.77 7.42
C VAL A 268 4.14 -4.34 7.09
N GLY A 269 4.60 -3.41 7.92
CA GLY A 269 4.37 -2.01 7.62
C GLY A 269 5.18 -1.06 8.48
N ASP A 270 4.98 0.21 8.20
CA ASP A 270 5.70 1.33 8.78
C ASP A 270 4.75 2.51 8.87
N GLU A 271 4.27 2.77 10.08
CA GLU A 271 3.32 3.83 10.36
C GLU A 271 3.87 5.23 10.08
N ASP A 272 5.20 5.41 10.11
CA ASP A 272 5.84 6.68 9.72
C ASP A 272 5.77 6.92 8.19
N GLN A 273 5.40 5.90 7.41
CA GLN A 273 5.25 5.94 5.95
C GLN A 273 3.78 5.90 5.48
N ALA A 274 2.81 6.07 6.38
CA ALA A 274 1.39 6.11 6.04
C ALA A 274 1.01 7.40 5.28
N LEU A 275 1.16 7.39 3.95
CA LEU A 275 0.96 8.56 3.09
C LEU A 275 -0.37 8.53 2.32
N TYR A 276 -1.04 7.39 2.22
CA TYR A 276 -2.20 7.20 1.34
C TYR A 276 -3.57 7.46 1.98
N ARG A 277 -3.64 8.19 3.11
CA ARG A 277 -4.91 8.53 3.78
C ARG A 277 -5.93 9.22 2.86
N PHE A 278 -5.46 10.04 1.92
CA PHE A 278 -6.32 10.70 0.93
C PHE A 278 -6.98 9.74 -0.07
N ARG A 279 -6.56 8.47 -0.10
CA ARG A 279 -7.13 7.37 -0.91
C ARG A 279 -7.90 6.34 -0.06
N GLY A 280 -8.29 6.70 1.16
CA GLY A 280 -9.05 5.82 2.06
C GLY A 280 -8.22 4.93 2.98
N ALA A 281 -6.88 4.95 2.88
CA ALA A 281 -6.04 4.18 3.79
C ALA A 281 -6.16 4.67 5.25
N THR A 282 -6.06 3.73 6.19
CA THR A 282 -6.10 4.03 7.62
C THR A 282 -4.93 3.39 8.34
N VAL A 283 -4.10 4.23 8.96
CA VAL A 283 -2.99 3.78 9.83
C VAL A 283 -3.50 3.04 11.07
N ARG A 284 -4.79 3.16 11.41
CA ARG A 284 -5.38 2.43 12.55
C ARG A 284 -5.24 0.92 12.36
N ASN A 285 -5.38 0.39 11.14
CA ASN A 285 -5.25 -1.05 10.87
C ASN A 285 -3.93 -1.61 11.42
N ILE A 286 -2.80 -0.98 11.12
CA ILE A 286 -1.51 -1.47 11.63
C ILE A 286 -1.36 -1.30 13.14
N LEU A 287 -1.87 -0.20 13.71
CA LEU A 287 -1.76 0.12 15.13
C LEU A 287 -2.67 -0.75 16.01
N GLU A 288 -3.84 -1.14 15.48
CA GLU A 288 -4.88 -1.91 16.14
C GLU A 288 -4.81 -3.40 15.77
N PHE A 289 -3.92 -3.81 14.87
CA PHE A 289 -3.79 -5.18 14.36
C PHE A 289 -3.78 -6.24 15.47
N GLU A 290 -3.03 -5.99 16.54
CA GLU A 290 -2.90 -6.92 17.67
C GLU A 290 -4.22 -7.13 18.42
N THR A 291 -5.14 -6.17 18.38
CA THR A 291 -6.44 -6.26 19.07
C THR A 291 -7.37 -7.30 18.42
N HIS A 292 -7.09 -7.73 17.19
CA HIS A 292 -7.87 -8.76 16.50
C HIS A 292 -7.52 -10.19 16.94
N PHE A 293 -6.44 -10.38 17.71
CA PHE A 293 -5.93 -11.71 18.05
C PHE A 293 -5.65 -11.85 19.56
N GLU A 294 -5.92 -13.02 20.12
CA GLU A 294 -5.58 -13.30 21.52
C GLU A 294 -4.06 -13.38 21.76
N ASP A 295 -3.32 -13.95 20.81
CA ASP A 295 -1.87 -14.08 20.84
C ASP A 295 -1.29 -13.60 19.50
N CYS A 296 -0.74 -12.39 19.48
CA CYS A 296 -0.13 -11.78 18.32
C CYS A 296 1.37 -11.58 18.53
N ARG A 297 2.18 -12.08 17.58
CA ARG A 297 3.62 -11.87 17.63
C ARG A 297 3.98 -10.52 17.02
N ARG A 298 4.51 -9.62 17.83
CA ARG A 298 5.12 -8.37 17.37
C ARG A 298 6.62 -8.53 17.18
N ILE A 299 7.12 -8.15 16.00
CA ILE A 299 8.55 -8.17 15.65
C ILE A 299 8.93 -6.77 15.15
N LYS A 300 10.08 -6.26 15.60
CA LYS A 300 10.55 -4.93 15.21
C LYS A 300 11.81 -5.02 14.36
N LEU A 301 11.75 -4.47 13.14
CA LEU A 301 12.91 -4.32 12.26
C LEU A 301 13.40 -2.88 12.29
N LEU A 302 14.44 -2.61 13.08
CA LEU A 302 14.95 -1.26 13.36
C LEU A 302 16.30 -0.95 12.70
N GLU A 303 17.05 -1.97 12.28
CA GLU A 303 18.35 -1.78 11.62
C GLU A 303 18.16 -1.34 10.16
N ASN A 304 18.68 -0.18 9.79
CA ASN A 304 18.62 0.38 8.44
C ASN A 304 19.88 0.03 7.65
N TYR A 305 19.68 -0.55 6.48
CA TYR A 305 20.75 -1.03 5.58
C TYR A 305 20.93 -0.15 4.35
N ARG A 306 20.16 0.95 4.24
CA ARG A 306 20.03 1.78 3.03
C ARG A 306 20.75 3.12 3.15
N SER A 307 20.64 3.76 4.30
CA SER A 307 20.93 5.18 4.48
C SER A 307 22.20 5.40 5.29
N HIS A 308 22.88 6.50 5.00
CA HIS A 308 24.01 6.99 5.79
C HIS A 308 23.58 7.29 7.24
N LYS A 309 24.47 7.08 8.22
CA LYS A 309 24.18 7.32 9.66
C LYS A 309 23.60 8.72 9.92
N VAL A 310 24.21 9.76 9.36
CA VAL A 310 23.74 11.16 9.52
C VAL A 310 22.32 11.37 8.98
N ILE A 311 21.92 10.68 7.90
CA ILE A 311 20.55 10.76 7.37
C ILE A 311 19.57 10.11 8.36
N ILE A 312 19.94 8.98 8.95
CA ILE A 312 19.14 8.27 9.95
C ILE A 312 18.95 9.14 11.20
N GLU A 313 20.02 9.79 11.67
CA GLU A 313 19.97 10.71 12.82
C GLU A 313 19.02 11.89 12.57
N HIS A 314 19.09 12.52 11.39
CA HIS A 314 18.18 13.61 11.03
C HIS A 314 16.72 13.14 10.96
N TYR A 315 16.48 11.94 10.42
CA TYR A 315 15.14 11.35 10.39
C TYR A 315 14.60 11.09 11.80
N ASN A 316 15.40 10.46 12.69
CA ASN A 316 14.98 10.20 14.07
C ASN A 316 14.68 11.50 14.80
N ALA A 317 15.54 12.51 14.67
CA ALA A 317 15.34 13.83 15.28
C ALA A 317 14.06 14.51 14.75
N PHE A 318 13.78 14.42 13.45
CA PHE A 318 12.55 14.97 12.87
C PHE A 318 11.30 14.28 13.45
N ILE A 319 11.28 12.95 13.43
CA ILE A 319 10.13 12.15 13.88
C ILE A 319 9.86 12.31 15.38
N GLN A 320 10.90 12.44 16.21
CA GLN A 320 10.76 12.64 17.65
C GLN A 320 10.11 13.99 18.01
N ASN A 321 10.17 14.98 17.13
CA ASN A 321 9.57 16.30 17.35
C ASN A 321 8.11 16.40 16.89
N ILE A 322 7.53 15.32 16.35
CA ILE A 322 6.13 15.28 15.93
C ILE A 322 5.26 14.83 17.11
N ASP A 323 4.10 15.47 17.28
CA ASP A 323 3.08 15.01 18.22
C ASP A 323 2.32 13.82 17.63
N TRP A 324 2.54 12.65 18.22
CA TRP A 324 1.90 11.39 17.83
C TRP A 324 0.69 11.02 18.70
N ALA A 325 0.26 11.92 19.59
CA ALA A 325 -0.90 11.68 20.44
C ALA A 325 -2.16 11.47 19.60
N ASN A 326 -2.95 10.47 20.01
CA ASN A 326 -4.28 10.27 19.47
C ASN A 326 -5.30 10.80 20.48
N PRO A 327 -6.04 11.88 20.18
CA PRO A 327 -6.98 12.46 21.13
C PRO A 327 -8.20 11.55 21.38
N GLU A 328 -8.46 10.58 20.49
CA GLU A 328 -9.65 9.71 20.53
C GLU A 328 -9.36 8.31 21.10
N SER A 329 -8.10 7.96 21.32
CA SER A 329 -7.71 6.60 21.73
C SER A 329 -6.43 6.62 22.57
N LEU A 330 -6.25 5.59 23.41
CA LEU A 330 -4.99 5.35 24.11
C LEU A 330 -3.88 4.88 23.16
N ILE A 331 -4.24 4.41 21.95
CA ILE A 331 -3.31 3.98 20.92
C ILE A 331 -2.81 5.21 20.16
N GLN A 332 -1.53 5.55 20.36
CA GLN A 332 -0.84 6.63 19.65
C GLN A 332 -0.75 6.35 18.15
N PHE A 333 -0.61 7.40 17.33
CA PHE A 333 -0.42 7.26 15.89
C PHE A 333 0.97 6.75 15.48
N ARG A 334 1.77 6.33 16.47
CA ARG A 334 3.12 5.80 16.29
C ARG A 334 3.47 4.82 17.39
N TYR A 335 4.27 3.80 17.06
CA TYR A 335 4.84 2.96 18.11
C TYR A 335 5.93 3.71 18.89
N PRO A 336 5.84 3.80 20.23
CA PRO A 336 6.74 4.64 21.04
C PRO A 336 8.20 4.16 21.02
N ASP A 337 8.42 2.86 20.81
CA ASP A 337 9.73 2.20 20.86
C ASP A 337 10.25 1.86 19.45
N LYS A 338 10.16 2.82 18.54
CA LYS A 338 10.62 2.68 17.16
C LYS A 338 11.70 3.71 16.90
N GLU A 339 12.94 3.33 17.09
CA GLU A 339 14.10 4.14 16.73
C GLU A 339 14.91 3.40 15.67
N VAL A 340 15.13 4.04 14.52
CA VAL A 340 15.88 3.43 13.43
C VAL A 340 17.35 3.60 13.69
N ILE A 341 18.12 2.52 13.60
CA ILE A 341 19.57 2.53 13.84
C ILE A 341 20.32 2.10 12.58
N PRO A 342 21.52 2.61 12.29
CA PRO A 342 22.33 2.10 11.20
C PRO A 342 22.67 0.62 11.44
N ALA A 343 22.52 -0.23 10.43
CA ALA A 343 22.96 -1.60 10.50
C ALA A 343 24.49 -1.68 10.68
N ARG A 344 24.98 -2.69 11.38
CA ARG A 344 26.42 -2.86 11.64
C ARG A 344 27.25 -3.01 10.36
N SER A 345 26.65 -3.53 9.30
CA SER A 345 27.28 -3.70 7.99
C SER A 345 27.32 -2.40 7.17
N THR A 346 26.59 -1.36 7.57
CA THR A 346 26.55 -0.09 6.85
C THR A 346 27.79 0.73 7.15
N ILE A 347 28.70 0.81 6.17
CA ILE A 347 29.83 1.75 6.21
C ILE A 347 29.26 3.15 5.91
N SER A 348 29.51 4.09 6.80
CA SER A 348 29.15 5.51 6.64
C SER A 348 30.44 6.30 6.38
N PRO A 349 30.80 6.58 5.11
CA PRO A 349 32.01 7.32 4.80
C PRO A 349 31.90 8.76 5.30
N ASP A 350 33.04 9.36 5.66
CA ASP A 350 33.06 10.70 6.24
C ASP A 350 32.87 11.78 5.16
N TYR A 351 31.61 12.13 4.87
CA TYR A 351 31.20 13.23 4.00
C TYR A 351 29.91 13.88 4.51
N PRO A 352 29.61 15.14 4.12
CA PRO A 352 28.36 15.80 4.49
C PRO A 352 27.16 15.14 3.79
N ALA A 353 26.61 14.09 4.40
CA ALA A 353 25.50 13.32 3.83
C ALA A 353 24.17 14.10 3.84
N VAL A 354 24.06 15.14 4.65
CA VAL A 354 22.92 16.07 4.70
C VAL A 354 23.46 17.48 4.69
N PHE A 355 22.96 18.31 3.76
CA PHE A 355 23.27 19.73 3.65
C PHE A 355 22.11 20.47 3.00
N CYS A 356 22.11 21.80 3.11
CA CYS A 356 21.08 22.65 2.54
C CYS A 356 21.69 23.62 1.53
N ILE A 357 20.99 23.84 0.42
CA ILE A 357 21.31 24.89 -0.56
C ILE A 357 20.30 26.02 -0.33
N TRP A 358 20.81 27.24 -0.13
CA TRP A 358 19.98 28.43 0.08
C TRP A 358 20.12 29.36 -1.12
N VAL A 359 18.99 29.74 -1.71
CA VAL A 359 18.88 30.59 -2.90
C VAL A 359 17.59 31.41 -2.86
N ASP A 360 17.54 32.50 -3.62
CA ASP A 360 16.41 33.44 -3.58
C ASP A 360 15.29 33.09 -4.57
N THR A 361 15.59 32.27 -5.59
CA THR A 361 14.63 31.94 -6.66
C THR A 361 14.71 30.47 -7.09
N LEU A 362 13.60 29.94 -7.58
CA LEU A 362 13.53 28.57 -8.12
C LEU A 362 14.51 28.32 -9.27
N GLY A 363 14.74 29.34 -10.12
CA GLY A 363 15.73 29.24 -11.20
C GLY A 363 17.15 29.08 -10.67
N GLN A 364 17.52 29.82 -9.62
CA GLN A 364 18.82 29.66 -8.96
C GLN A 364 18.94 28.29 -8.26
N GLU A 365 17.84 27.79 -7.68
CA GLU A 365 17.80 26.46 -7.06
C GLU A 365 18.10 25.37 -8.09
N ALA A 366 17.44 25.45 -9.25
CA ALA A 366 17.67 24.56 -10.37
C ALA A 366 19.11 24.62 -10.90
N GLU A 367 19.70 25.81 -11.02
CA GLU A 367 21.12 25.94 -11.39
C GLU A 367 22.04 25.27 -10.38
N ARG A 368 21.85 25.55 -9.08
CA ARG A 368 22.70 25.00 -8.02
C ARG A 368 22.57 23.48 -7.93
N PHE A 369 21.37 22.96 -8.09
CA PHE A 369 21.15 21.52 -8.18
C PHE A 369 21.89 20.92 -9.38
N ALA A 370 21.78 21.53 -10.56
CA ALA A 370 22.45 21.04 -11.75
C ALA A 370 23.99 21.13 -11.66
N ASP A 371 24.53 22.19 -11.04
CA ASP A 371 25.96 22.30 -10.70
C ASP A 371 26.43 21.17 -9.78
N MET A 372 25.63 20.85 -8.76
CA MET A 372 25.91 19.76 -7.84
C MET A 372 25.95 18.41 -8.56
N VAL A 373 24.95 18.10 -9.40
CA VAL A 373 24.91 16.83 -10.15
C VAL A 373 26.09 16.73 -11.12
N GLU A 374 26.41 17.82 -11.81
CA GLU A 374 27.58 17.87 -12.70
C GLU A 374 28.89 17.65 -11.94
N TYR A 375 29.04 18.29 -10.78
CA TYR A 375 30.20 18.08 -9.90
C TYR A 375 30.33 16.62 -9.47
N LEU A 376 29.24 15.99 -9.04
CA LEU A 376 29.25 14.58 -8.61
C LEU A 376 29.66 13.64 -9.75
N LEU A 377 29.19 13.89 -10.98
CA LEU A 377 29.57 13.12 -12.17
C LEU A 377 31.04 13.35 -12.57
N LYS A 378 31.47 14.62 -12.66
CA LYS A 378 32.85 14.98 -13.04
C LYS A 378 33.88 14.39 -12.09
N ASN A 379 33.57 14.35 -10.79
CA ASN A 379 34.44 13.80 -9.75
C ASN A 379 34.25 12.30 -9.53
N LYS A 380 33.40 11.62 -10.32
CA LYS A 380 33.12 10.17 -10.21
C LYS A 380 32.65 9.76 -8.81
N ILE A 381 31.93 10.64 -8.12
CA ILE A 381 31.26 10.32 -6.86
C ILE A 381 30.01 9.50 -7.15
N ILE A 382 29.33 9.80 -8.26
CA ILE A 382 28.25 8.99 -8.84
C ILE A 382 28.67 8.50 -10.22
N ASN A 383 28.10 7.39 -10.68
CA ASN A 383 28.47 6.76 -11.95
C ASN A 383 27.50 7.16 -13.08
N ASP A 384 26.22 7.30 -12.74
CA ASP A 384 25.17 7.58 -13.71
C ASP A 384 24.23 8.67 -13.18
N PRO A 385 23.66 9.54 -14.03
CA PRO A 385 22.64 10.50 -13.61
C PRO A 385 21.44 9.85 -12.90
N SER A 386 21.14 8.57 -13.15
CA SER A 386 20.09 7.81 -12.46
C SER A 386 20.37 7.50 -10.99
N ASP A 387 21.61 7.71 -10.52
CA ASP A 387 21.96 7.66 -9.10
C ASP A 387 21.36 8.84 -8.31
N VAL A 388 20.85 9.87 -9.02
CA VAL A 388 20.25 11.07 -8.41
C VAL A 388 18.74 11.07 -8.62
N ALA A 389 18.01 11.29 -7.52
CA ALA A 389 16.58 11.56 -7.55
C ALA A 389 16.29 12.95 -6.98
N LEU A 390 15.50 13.75 -7.70
CA LEU A 390 14.93 15.01 -7.22
C LEU A 390 13.47 14.76 -6.80
N LEU A 391 13.17 14.98 -5.52
CA LEU A 391 11.83 14.83 -4.96
C LEU A 391 11.19 16.21 -4.80
N MET A 392 9.98 16.38 -5.33
CA MET A 392 9.26 17.65 -5.35
C MET A 392 7.81 17.44 -4.93
N ARG A 393 7.20 18.47 -4.33
CA ARG A 393 5.78 18.44 -3.97
C ARG A 393 4.86 18.26 -5.18
N SER A 394 5.25 18.84 -6.32
CA SER A 394 4.58 18.71 -7.60
C SER A 394 5.61 18.59 -8.70
N VAL A 395 5.31 17.76 -9.69
CA VAL A 395 6.15 17.53 -10.87
C VAL A 395 5.58 18.18 -12.13
N MET A 396 4.52 18.99 -12.00
CA MET A 396 4.01 19.81 -13.10
C MET A 396 5.12 20.69 -13.68
N LEU A 397 5.02 21.01 -14.97
CA LEU A 397 6.09 21.71 -15.70
C LEU A 397 6.44 23.06 -15.07
N GLU A 398 5.48 23.75 -14.45
CA GLU A 398 5.75 25.02 -13.75
C GLU A 398 6.77 24.89 -12.60
N TYR A 399 6.84 23.72 -11.96
CA TYR A 399 7.81 23.45 -10.88
C TYR A 399 9.04 22.69 -11.39
N SER A 400 8.86 21.70 -12.26
CA SER A 400 9.95 20.81 -12.71
C SER A 400 10.73 21.37 -13.91
N GLY A 401 10.13 22.26 -14.69
CA GLY A 401 10.71 22.85 -15.91
C GLY A 401 12.09 23.49 -15.69
N PRO A 402 12.26 24.38 -14.70
CA PRO A 402 13.55 25.01 -14.42
C PRO A 402 14.68 24.01 -14.18
N PHE A 403 14.42 22.92 -13.45
CA PHE A 403 15.40 21.86 -13.18
C PHE A 403 15.75 21.07 -14.44
N ILE A 404 14.74 20.73 -15.26
CA ILE A 404 14.94 20.01 -16.53
C ILE A 404 15.82 20.86 -17.47
N GLU A 405 15.53 22.16 -17.59
CA GLU A 405 16.30 23.09 -18.42
C GLU A 405 17.74 23.28 -17.93
N ALA A 406 17.94 23.40 -16.61
CA ALA A 406 19.27 23.55 -16.01
C ALA A 406 20.15 22.30 -16.20
N LEU A 407 19.57 21.10 -16.08
CA LEU A 407 20.24 19.83 -16.35
C LEU A 407 20.56 19.65 -17.84
N ASN A 408 19.61 19.97 -18.72
CA ASN A 408 19.80 19.89 -20.18
C ASN A 408 20.95 20.80 -20.65
N ARG A 409 21.10 22.01 -20.08
CA ARG A 409 22.23 22.90 -20.38
C ARG A 409 23.60 22.32 -20.02
N ARG A 410 23.64 21.36 -19.08
CA ARG A 410 24.85 20.62 -18.69
C ARG A 410 24.96 19.25 -19.37
N ASN A 411 24.13 18.98 -20.39
CA ASN A 411 24.01 17.69 -21.08
C ASN A 411 23.67 16.50 -20.14
N ILE A 412 22.99 16.77 -19.03
CA ILE A 412 22.54 15.74 -18.08
C ILE A 412 21.09 15.41 -18.41
N LYS A 413 20.82 14.14 -18.75
CA LYS A 413 19.45 13.69 -19.08
C LYS A 413 18.60 13.62 -17.81
N ALA A 414 17.46 14.29 -17.83
CA ALA A 414 16.45 14.20 -16.77
C ALA A 414 15.27 13.34 -17.24
N PHE A 415 14.72 12.54 -16.33
CA PHE A 415 13.49 11.78 -16.56
C PHE A 415 12.41 12.20 -15.56
N CYS A 416 11.33 12.81 -16.06
CA CYS A 416 10.18 13.22 -15.25
C CYS A 416 8.91 12.49 -15.72
N PRO A 417 8.53 11.37 -15.09
CA PRO A 417 7.46 10.48 -15.59
C PRO A 417 6.04 11.08 -15.58
N ARG A 418 5.85 12.29 -15.02
CA ARG A 418 4.54 12.93 -14.86
C ARG A 418 4.55 14.46 -15.05
N ALA A 419 5.56 15.01 -15.73
CA ALA A 419 5.51 16.39 -16.19
C ALA A 419 4.46 16.52 -17.30
N LYS A 420 3.20 16.71 -16.93
CA LYS A 420 2.15 17.13 -17.86
C LYS A 420 2.09 18.66 -17.87
N ALA A 421 1.88 19.22 -19.05
CA ALA A 421 1.58 20.63 -19.27
C ALA A 421 0.16 20.96 -18.81
#